data_AF-A0AAU9RK61-F1
#
_entry.id   AF-A0AAU9RK61-F1
#
_cell.length_a   1.000
_cell.length_b   1.000
_cell.length_c   1.000
_cell.angle_alpha   90.00
_cell.angle_beta   90.00
_cell.angle_gamma   90.00
#
_symmetry.space_group_name_H-M   'P 1'
#
loop_
_entity.id
_entity.type
_entity.pdbx_description
1 polymer ?
#
loop_
_entity_poly.entity_id
_entity_poly.type
_entity_poly.pdbx_seq_one_letter_code
_entity_poly.pdbx_strand_id
1 'polypeptide(L)'
;MPARDNTTPVEMDPGSYKTFDAHYYNLVRKRRGLFQSDAALLTDSATNAYVQLQATTDGITFMEDFAESHGENGSNRRAHRLYW
;
A
#
# COMPACT_ATOMS: atom_id res chain seq x y z
N MET A 1 -17.32 29.59 -6.76
CA MET A 1 -16.72 28.26 -6.48
C MET A 1 -17.01 27.96 -5.01
N PRO A 2 -17.60 26.81 -4.66
CA PRO A 2 -17.70 26.42 -3.26
C PRO A 2 -16.27 26.27 -2.68
N ALA A 3 -16.13 26.48 -1.37
CA ALA A 3 -14.85 26.30 -0.69
C ALA A 3 -14.33 24.87 -0.91
N ARG A 4 -13.02 24.73 -1.16
CA ARG A 4 -12.36 23.42 -1.19
C ARG A 4 -12.34 22.87 0.23
N ASP A 5 -13.02 21.75 0.42
CA ASP A 5 -12.91 20.97 1.65
C ASP A 5 -11.50 20.37 1.74
N ASN A 6 -10.80 20.71 2.82
CA ASN A 6 -9.45 20.27 3.14
C ASN A 6 -9.35 19.67 4.56
N THR A 7 -10.48 19.46 5.22
CA THR A 7 -10.54 18.94 6.59
C THR A 7 -11.18 17.56 6.66
N THR A 8 -11.95 17.16 5.66
CA THR A 8 -12.53 15.82 5.60
C THR A 8 -11.46 14.79 5.19
N PRO A 9 -11.13 13.81 6.07
CA PRO A 9 -10.23 12.73 5.70
C PRO A 9 -10.91 11.75 4.73
N VAL A 10 -10.12 11.14 3.85
CA VAL A 10 -10.56 10.10 2.93
C VAL A 10 -9.67 8.88 3.14
N GLU A 11 -10.27 7.69 3.08
CA GLU A 11 -9.53 6.42 3.15
C GLU A 11 -8.66 6.27 1.90
N MET A 12 -7.34 6.09 2.10
CA MET A 12 -6.41 5.78 1.00
C MET A 12 -6.70 4.41 0.37
N ASP A 13 -7.22 3.49 1.19
CA ASP A 13 -7.56 2.13 0.79
C ASP A 13 -9.01 1.77 1.18
N PRO A 14 -10.02 2.23 0.40
CA PRO A 14 -11.41 2.10 0.78
C PRO A 14 -11.82 0.64 0.99
N GLY A 15 -12.35 0.33 2.17
CA GLY A 15 -12.77 -1.03 2.54
C GLY A 15 -11.67 -1.92 3.13
N SER A 16 -10.39 -1.52 3.06
CA SER A 16 -9.25 -2.20 3.73
C SER A 16 -8.41 -1.28 4.61
N TYR A 17 -8.86 -0.05 4.88
CA TYR A 17 -8.07 1.00 5.56
C TYR A 17 -7.54 0.68 6.98
N LYS A 18 -7.96 -0.45 7.59
CA LYS A 18 -7.52 -0.90 8.92
C LYS A 18 -6.50 -2.03 8.88
N THR A 19 -6.24 -2.60 7.71
CA THR A 19 -5.35 -3.73 7.54
C THR A 19 -4.25 -3.39 6.56
N PHE A 20 -3.07 -3.96 6.80
CA PHE A 20 -1.99 -3.87 5.86
C PHE A 20 -2.07 -5.09 4.93
N ASP A 21 -2.51 -4.88 3.69
CA ASP A 21 -2.73 -5.96 2.71
C ASP A 21 -2.54 -5.48 1.26
N ALA A 22 -2.75 -6.38 0.30
CA ALA A 22 -2.56 -6.10 -1.13
C ALA A 22 -3.68 -5.30 -1.79
N HIS A 23 -4.74 -4.94 -1.09
CA HIS A 23 -5.86 -4.19 -1.65
C HIS A 23 -5.39 -2.81 -2.17
N TYR A 24 -4.49 -2.14 -1.45
CA TYR A 24 -3.81 -0.93 -1.94
C TYR A 24 -3.17 -1.14 -3.33
N TYR A 25 -2.33 -2.17 -3.48
CA TYR A 25 -1.66 -2.47 -4.76
C TYR A 25 -2.66 -2.82 -5.87
N ASN A 26 -3.79 -3.46 -5.52
CA ASN A 26 -4.87 -3.72 -6.45
C ASN A 26 -5.55 -2.43 -6.95
N LEU A 27 -5.74 -1.43 -6.09
CA LEU A 27 -6.27 -0.12 -6.49
C LEU A 27 -5.29 0.63 -7.38
N VAL A 28 -4.02 0.69 -6.98
CA VAL A 28 -2.96 1.34 -7.78
C VAL A 28 -2.87 0.70 -9.16
N ARG A 29 -2.77 -0.64 -9.25
CA ARG A 29 -2.73 -1.39 -10.53
C ARG A 29 -3.91 -1.07 -11.44
N LYS A 30 -5.10 -0.82 -10.88
CA LYS A 30 -6.33 -0.46 -11.62
C LYS A 30 -6.42 1.04 -11.94
N ARG A 31 -5.38 1.83 -11.65
CA ARG A 31 -5.35 3.30 -11.77
C ARG A 31 -6.44 3.98 -10.93
N ARG A 32 -6.69 3.43 -9.74
CA ARG A 32 -7.68 3.91 -8.76
C ARG A 32 -7.04 4.42 -7.47
N GLY A 33 -5.74 4.72 -7.50
CA GLY A 33 -5.06 5.39 -6.38
C GLY A 33 -5.63 6.78 -6.13
N LEU A 34 -5.59 7.21 -4.88
CA LEU A 34 -6.16 8.49 -4.43
C LEU A 34 -5.21 9.66 -4.76
N PHE A 35 -3.90 9.42 -4.66
CA PHE A 35 -2.88 10.45 -4.79
C PHE A 35 -2.19 10.41 -6.15
N GLN A 36 -1.65 11.57 -6.57
CA GLN A 36 -0.81 11.64 -7.76
C GLN A 36 0.44 10.75 -7.62
N SER A 37 0.99 10.61 -6.42
CA SER A 37 2.10 9.71 -6.13
C SER A 37 1.75 8.24 -6.39
N ASP A 38 0.50 7.82 -6.18
CA ASP A 38 0.06 6.45 -6.48
C ASP A 38 0.11 6.20 -7.99
N ALA A 39 -0.36 7.16 -8.79
CA ALA A 39 -0.30 7.06 -10.25
C ALA A 39 1.16 7.06 -10.76
N ALA A 40 2.06 7.78 -10.07
CA ALA A 40 3.47 7.84 -10.43
C ALA A 40 4.16 6.47 -10.31
N LEU A 41 3.73 5.59 -9.40
CA LEU A 41 4.24 4.21 -9.28
C LEU A 41 4.05 3.38 -10.56
N LEU A 42 3.13 3.76 -11.43
CA LEU A 42 2.91 3.07 -12.70
C LEU A 42 3.72 3.64 -13.87
N THR A 43 4.38 4.78 -13.67
CA THR A 43 5.11 5.51 -14.72
C THR A 43 6.55 5.04 -14.85
N ASP A 44 7.18 4.64 -13.74
CA ASP A 44 8.50 4.04 -13.73
C ASP A 44 8.41 2.51 -13.84
N SER A 45 9.30 1.91 -14.63
CA SER A 45 9.22 0.48 -14.95
C SER A 45 9.47 -0.43 -13.76
N ALA A 46 10.39 -0.04 -12.85
CA ALA A 46 10.75 -0.84 -11.69
C ALA A 46 9.63 -0.82 -10.65
N THR A 47 9.12 0.37 -10.33
CA THR A 47 8.00 0.55 -9.40
C THR A 47 6.71 -0.05 -9.93
N ASN A 48 6.45 0.01 -11.24
CA ASN A 48 5.30 -0.66 -11.85
C ASN A 48 5.40 -2.18 -11.69
N ALA A 49 6.55 -2.77 -12.01
CA ALA A 49 6.78 -4.20 -11.81
C ALA A 49 6.56 -4.63 -10.35
N TYR A 50 7.00 -3.81 -9.40
CA TYR A 50 6.75 -4.05 -7.97
C TYR A 50 5.26 -4.00 -7.62
N VAL A 51 4.50 -3.01 -8.11
CA VAL A 51 3.04 -2.95 -7.94
C VAL A 51 2.36 -4.20 -8.50
N GLN A 52 2.78 -4.67 -9.68
CA GLN A 52 2.23 -5.91 -10.26
C GLN A 52 2.54 -7.13 -9.40
N LEU A 53 3.78 -7.24 -8.91
CA LEU A 53 4.20 -8.33 -8.04
C LEU A 53 3.32 -8.36 -6.79
N GLN A 54 3.26 -7.28 -6.03
CA GLN A 54 2.50 -7.24 -4.77
C GLN A 54 1.00 -7.45 -4.99
N ALA A 55 0.43 -6.97 -6.11
CA ALA A 55 -0.97 -7.22 -6.45
C ALA A 55 -1.28 -8.65 -6.94
N THR A 56 -0.27 -9.47 -7.24
CA THR A 56 -0.43 -10.86 -7.68
C THR A 56 -0.01 -11.87 -6.63
N THR A 57 0.87 -11.49 -5.70
CA THR A 57 1.32 -12.30 -4.58
C THR A 57 0.55 -12.02 -3.30
N ASP A 58 -0.57 -11.27 -3.37
CA ASP A 58 -1.33 -10.80 -2.20
C ASP A 58 -0.44 -10.12 -1.14
N GLY A 59 0.59 -9.37 -1.61
CA GLY A 59 1.42 -8.53 -0.74
C GLY A 59 2.39 -9.32 0.14
N ILE A 60 2.56 -10.62 -0.10
CA ILE A 60 3.38 -11.51 0.73
C ILE A 60 4.80 -10.97 0.92
N THR A 61 5.42 -10.46 -0.15
CA THR A 61 6.80 -9.96 -0.11
C THR A 61 6.90 -8.56 0.47
N PHE A 62 5.84 -7.75 0.37
CA PHE A 62 5.87 -6.38 0.88
C PHE A 62 6.16 -6.33 2.38
N MET A 63 5.51 -7.17 3.19
CA MET A 63 5.70 -7.11 4.65
C MET A 63 7.16 -7.36 5.04
N GLU A 64 7.85 -8.24 4.30
CA GLU A 64 9.26 -8.54 4.50
C GLU A 64 10.13 -7.34 4.10
N ASP A 65 9.90 -6.80 2.89
CA ASP A 65 10.62 -5.62 2.37
C ASP A 65 10.44 -4.40 3.29
N PHE A 66 9.22 -4.21 3.81
CA PHE A 66 8.87 -3.11 4.70
C PHE A 66 9.54 -3.24 6.07
N ALA A 67 9.58 -4.45 6.64
CA ALA A 67 10.27 -4.70 7.89
C ALA A 67 11.78 -4.45 7.75
N GLU A 68 12.38 -4.91 6.65
CA GLU A 68 13.79 -4.67 6.33
C GLU A 68 14.10 -3.16 6.22
N SER A 69 13.25 -2.39 5.53
CA SER A 69 13.47 -0.94 5.36
C SER A 69 13.36 -0.15 6.66
N HIS A 70 12.63 -0.65 7.66
CA HIS A 70 12.44 0.01 8.96
C HIS A 70 13.38 -0.51 10.05
N GLY A 71 14.31 -1.42 9.71
CA GLY A 71 15.26 -2.01 10.65
C GLY A 71 14.64 -3.02 11.62
N GLU A 72 13.41 -3.47 11.36
CA GLU A 72 12.79 -4.58 12.09
C GLU A 72 13.21 -5.89 11.45
N ASN A 73 14.28 -6.50 11.96
CA ASN A 73 14.77 -7.76 11.44
C ASN A 73 13.73 -8.87 11.72
N GLY A 74 13.14 -9.46 10.66
CA GLY A 74 12.00 -10.40 10.68
C GLY A 74 12.19 -11.75 11.41
N SER A 75 13.10 -11.81 12.38
CA SER A 75 13.43 -13.01 13.15
C SER A 75 12.45 -13.33 14.30
N ASN A 76 11.47 -12.47 14.59
CA ASN A 76 10.53 -12.74 15.68
C ASN A 76 9.18 -13.29 15.16
N ARG A 77 9.17 -14.57 14.75
CA ARG A 77 7.95 -15.32 14.32
C ARG A 77 6.97 -15.64 15.45
N ARG A 78 6.72 -14.68 16.35
CA ARG A 78 5.69 -14.73 17.38
C ARG A 78 4.90 -13.41 17.41
N ALA A 79 4.29 -13.07 16.29
CA ALA A 79 3.27 -12.02 16.24
C ALA A 79 2.04 -12.53 15.49
N HIS A 80 1.43 -13.60 16.02
CA HIS A 80 0.01 -13.85 15.77
C HIS A 80 -0.77 -12.77 16.53
N ARG A 81 -1.29 -11.77 15.79
CA ARG A 81 -1.91 -10.52 16.25
C ARG A 81 -0.92 -9.44 16.67
N LEU A 82 -0.53 -8.63 15.72
CA LEU A 82 -0.41 -7.20 15.94
C LEU A 82 -1.19 -6.52 14.82
N TYR A 83 -2.28 -5.85 15.20
CA TYR A 83 -2.76 -4.71 14.43
C TYR A 83 -1.68 -3.63 14.57
N TRP A 84 -1.32 -3.02 13.45
CA TRP A 84 -0.55 -1.78 13.43
C TRP A 84 -1.32 -0.67 14.15
#